data_AF-A0A2S9AQ11-F1
#
_entry.id   AF-A0A2S9AQ11-F1
#
_cell.length_a   1.000
_cell.length_b   1.000
_cell.length_c   1.000
_cell.angle_alpha   90.00
_cell.angle_beta   90.00
_cell.angle_gamma   90.00
#
_symmetry.space_group_name_H-M   'P 1'
#
loop_
_entity.id
_entity.type
_entity.pdbx_description
1 polymer ?
#
loop_
_entity_poly.entity_id
_entity_poly.type
_entity_poly.pdbx_seq_one_letter_code
_entity_poly.pdbx_strand_id
1 'polypeptide(L)'
;PPSERAAEWEADPAAPATTLATLDVTHIARTCLQPLEVHDVDLNQLTLKPVTQVYEDTKSHRLYVPVAGKVYPVRQAGVHWRLATLELIGPYVRRNATGQWVMDLDRHNPCYGKTLSRYNARYLTRLGERQAMNIEAVGMREIAGLSSWKAQVINEALNVATYYAVTCKRNVLNFAKIRDPNSRIGRFFTELFGVLTLTAEQLQKIEDCLDEVLGELVNHTLTRPDSMRFVCGTARLASESTFAFILPDDAEQKIYLLNPFFAPPMDDYVNRLTTPFDVVAHARAAVLIHEVSHLKCQTEDIAYLDSMRPFHDLINLGVQGAPKMKTDLVNLRDTALSVLTPASLLFKTWNEWIPAWEDVGTSKSTKSIKRKILEATGAKNLADARQIFMTDADKRIATILANADSITYLITQVGRSLDMGA
;
A
#
# COMPACT_ATOMS: atom_id res chain seq x y z
N PRO A 1 27.38 -12.74 -4.19
CA PRO A 1 27.18 -13.72 -3.10
C PRO A 1 26.21 -13.14 -2.06
N PRO A 2 24.98 -13.66 -1.95
CA PRO A 2 23.99 -13.03 -1.08
C PRO A 2 24.34 -13.34 0.37
N SER A 3 24.61 -12.30 1.15
CA SER A 3 24.83 -12.40 2.59
C SER A 3 23.49 -12.58 3.29
N GLU A 4 23.24 -13.79 3.77
CA GLU A 4 22.31 -14.05 4.88
C GLU A 4 22.73 -13.20 6.09
N ARG A 5 21.81 -12.39 6.61
CA ARG A 5 21.71 -12.18 8.05
C ARG A 5 20.35 -11.60 8.44
N ALA A 6 19.77 -12.29 9.41
CA ALA A 6 18.43 -12.13 9.95
C ALA A 6 18.15 -10.72 10.46
N ALA A 7 16.89 -10.32 10.35
CA ALA A 7 16.32 -9.22 11.11
C ALA A 7 16.28 -9.62 12.59
N GLU A 8 17.30 -9.25 13.35
CA GLU A 8 17.21 -9.23 14.82
C GLU A 8 16.78 -7.83 15.25
N TRP A 9 15.47 -7.62 15.32
CA TRP A 9 14.88 -6.57 16.14
C TRP A 9 13.90 -7.24 17.08
N GLU A 10 14.36 -7.41 18.33
CA GLU A 10 13.66 -8.03 19.46
C GLU A 10 13.15 -9.47 19.19
N ALA A 11 13.58 -10.41 20.03
CA ALA A 11 12.97 -11.73 20.02
C ALA A 11 11.51 -11.58 20.43
N ASP A 12 10.63 -11.52 19.44
CA ASP A 12 9.19 -11.50 19.62
C ASP A 12 8.83 -12.73 20.48
N PRO A 13 8.18 -12.56 21.65
CA PRO A 13 7.84 -13.71 22.49
C PRO A 13 7.01 -14.68 21.65
N ALA A 14 7.44 -15.94 21.61
CA ALA A 14 6.83 -16.96 20.78
C ALA A 14 5.31 -16.96 20.96
N ALA A 15 4.57 -16.58 19.91
CA ALA A 15 3.12 -16.64 19.92
C ALA A 15 2.71 -18.08 20.31
N PRO A 16 1.97 -18.27 21.41
CA PRO A 16 1.63 -19.59 21.90
C PRO A 16 0.79 -20.32 20.85
N ALA A 17 1.08 -21.60 20.63
CA ALA A 17 0.32 -22.42 19.72
C ALA A 17 -1.16 -22.45 20.13
N THR A 18 -2.06 -22.18 19.19
CA THR A 18 -3.50 -22.30 19.44
C THR A 18 -3.83 -23.76 19.73
N THR A 19 -4.31 -24.03 20.94
CA THR A 19 -4.83 -25.34 21.36
C THR A 19 -6.34 -25.35 21.18
N LEU A 20 -6.98 -26.53 21.17
CA LEU A 20 -8.45 -26.63 21.10
C LEU A 20 -9.14 -25.84 22.23
N ALA A 21 -8.48 -25.72 23.39
CA ALA A 21 -8.97 -24.98 24.55
C ALA A 21 -8.79 -23.46 24.45
N THR A 22 -7.85 -22.99 23.62
CA THR A 22 -7.61 -21.55 23.36
C THR A 22 -8.13 -21.11 21.99
N LEU A 23 -8.97 -21.96 21.37
CA LEU A 23 -9.48 -21.81 20.02
C LEU A 23 -10.68 -20.85 20.00
N ASP A 24 -10.44 -19.56 19.77
CA ASP A 24 -11.52 -18.65 19.43
C ASP A 24 -11.98 -18.89 17.98
N VAL A 25 -13.09 -19.61 17.84
CA VAL A 25 -13.68 -20.00 16.55
C VAL A 25 -14.20 -18.78 15.77
N THR A 26 -14.47 -17.68 16.46
CA THR A 26 -15.01 -16.43 15.90
C THR A 26 -13.96 -15.33 15.71
N HIS A 27 -12.70 -15.59 16.08
CA HIS A 27 -11.63 -14.60 15.95
C HIS A 27 -11.45 -14.17 14.49
N ILE A 28 -11.29 -12.86 14.26
CA ILE A 28 -11.23 -12.26 12.92
C ILE A 28 -10.15 -12.93 12.06
N ALA A 29 -8.96 -13.13 12.62
CA ALA A 29 -7.85 -13.80 11.93
C ALA A 29 -8.22 -15.21 11.43
N ARG A 30 -9.13 -15.93 12.10
CA ARG A 30 -9.60 -17.24 11.68
C ARG A 30 -10.69 -17.14 10.62
N THR A 31 -11.70 -16.29 10.83
CA THR A 31 -12.78 -16.10 9.84
C THR A 31 -12.28 -15.61 8.49
N CYS A 32 -11.23 -14.80 8.45
CA CYS A 32 -10.60 -14.34 7.20
C CYS A 32 -9.82 -15.43 6.45
N LEU A 33 -9.48 -16.55 7.11
CA LEU A 33 -8.75 -17.67 6.53
C LEU A 33 -9.65 -18.82 6.08
N GLN A 34 -10.91 -18.85 6.53
CA GLN A 34 -11.90 -19.85 6.13
C GLN A 34 -11.99 -20.08 4.62
N PRO A 35 -11.92 -19.05 3.74
CA PRO A 35 -11.93 -19.28 2.28
C PRO A 35 -10.73 -20.06 1.74
N LEU A 36 -9.64 -20.16 2.51
CA LEU A 36 -8.42 -20.90 2.19
C LEU A 36 -8.34 -22.25 2.91
N GLU A 37 -9.24 -22.52 3.86
CA GLU A 37 -9.28 -23.80 4.57
C GLU A 37 -9.70 -24.92 3.61
N VAL A 38 -8.95 -26.02 3.67
CA VAL A 38 -9.28 -27.24 2.92
C VAL A 38 -9.79 -28.28 3.91
N HIS A 39 -10.94 -28.88 3.61
CA HIS A 39 -11.64 -29.79 4.52
C HIS A 39 -11.62 -31.26 4.04
N ASP A 40 -11.29 -31.48 2.78
CA ASP A 40 -11.27 -32.77 2.10
C ASP A 40 -9.87 -33.40 2.04
N VAL A 41 -8.87 -32.79 2.69
CA VAL A 41 -7.48 -33.27 2.71
C VAL A 41 -7.11 -33.80 4.10
N ASP A 42 -6.77 -35.09 4.15
CA ASP A 42 -6.22 -35.74 5.33
C ASP A 42 -4.69 -35.76 5.25
N LEU A 43 -4.02 -35.06 6.18
CA LEU A 43 -2.55 -34.97 6.22
C LEU A 43 -1.87 -36.34 6.38
N ASN A 44 -2.54 -37.34 6.96
CA ASN A 44 -1.99 -38.69 7.11
C ASN A 44 -1.85 -39.43 5.77
N GLN A 45 -2.56 -38.97 4.74
CA GLN A 45 -2.52 -39.52 3.39
C GLN A 45 -1.51 -38.78 2.49
N LEU A 46 -0.88 -37.73 3.02
CA LEU A 46 0.11 -36.91 2.33
C LEU A 46 1.53 -37.30 2.72
N THR A 47 2.48 -37.02 1.84
CA THR A 47 3.90 -37.26 2.10
C THR A 47 4.53 -36.01 2.70
N LEU A 48 5.06 -36.10 3.92
CA LEU A 48 5.79 -34.99 4.55
C LEU A 48 7.18 -34.87 3.92
N LYS A 49 7.49 -33.69 3.34
CA LYS A 49 8.83 -33.39 2.82
C LYS A 49 9.79 -33.09 3.98
N PRO A 50 10.88 -33.86 4.16
CA PRO A 50 11.74 -33.73 5.34
C PRO A 50 12.53 -32.41 5.38
N VAL A 51 12.84 -31.80 4.23
CA VAL A 51 13.61 -30.54 4.17
C VAL A 51 12.73 -29.32 4.44
N THR A 52 11.60 -29.22 3.72
CA THR A 52 10.72 -28.05 3.79
C THR A 52 9.65 -28.18 4.87
N GLN A 53 9.43 -29.38 5.41
CA GLN A 53 8.43 -29.68 6.46
C GLN A 53 6.99 -29.30 6.03
N VAL A 54 6.71 -29.40 4.72
CA VAL A 54 5.39 -29.25 4.12
C VAL A 54 4.87 -30.62 3.67
N TYR A 55 3.56 -30.80 3.68
CA TYR A 55 2.92 -32.02 3.19
C TYR A 55 2.64 -31.91 1.70
N GLU A 56 2.94 -32.95 0.93
CA GLU A 56 2.68 -33.02 -0.51
C GLU A 56 1.65 -34.11 -0.82
N ASP A 57 0.66 -33.75 -1.63
CA ASP A 57 -0.19 -34.73 -2.31
C ASP A 57 0.54 -35.25 -3.55
N THR A 58 0.89 -36.53 -3.53
CA THR A 58 1.65 -37.18 -4.61
C THR A 58 0.89 -37.29 -5.93
N LYS A 59 -0.44 -37.14 -5.92
CA LYS A 59 -1.27 -37.17 -7.14
C LYS A 59 -1.37 -35.80 -7.81
N SER A 60 -1.59 -34.76 -7.01
CA SER A 60 -1.81 -33.40 -7.52
C SER A 60 -0.57 -32.50 -7.44
N HIS A 61 0.49 -32.94 -6.77
CA HIS A 61 1.70 -32.17 -6.42
C HIS A 61 1.40 -30.87 -5.65
N ARG A 62 0.21 -30.78 -5.03
CA ARG A 62 -0.15 -29.64 -4.18
C ARG A 62 0.49 -29.77 -2.81
N LEU A 63 0.90 -28.63 -2.25
CA LEU A 63 1.57 -28.56 -0.96
C LEU A 63 0.63 -28.01 0.10
N TYR A 64 0.73 -28.52 1.31
CA TYR A 64 -0.15 -28.19 2.43
C TYR A 64 0.63 -28.04 3.74
N VAL A 65 0.13 -27.21 4.64
CA VAL A 65 0.65 -27.05 6.00
C VAL A 65 -0.49 -27.00 7.03
N PRO A 66 -0.27 -27.53 8.24
CA PRO A 66 -1.19 -27.35 9.36
C PRO A 66 -0.93 -26.02 10.08
N VAL A 67 -1.88 -25.09 10.10
CA VAL A 67 -1.79 -23.86 10.90
C VAL A 67 -2.99 -23.78 11.83
N ALA A 68 -2.75 -23.57 13.13
CA ALA A 68 -3.80 -23.44 14.16
C ALA A 68 -4.90 -24.54 14.13
N GLY A 69 -4.50 -25.79 13.83
CA GLY A 69 -5.41 -26.94 13.79
C GLY A 69 -6.23 -27.10 12.50
N LYS A 70 -5.90 -26.34 11.44
CA LYS A 70 -6.53 -26.41 10.12
C LYS A 70 -5.49 -26.66 9.03
N VAL A 71 -5.92 -27.24 7.92
CA VAL A 71 -5.05 -27.55 6.77
C VAL A 71 -5.24 -26.49 5.70
N TYR A 72 -4.12 -25.90 5.27
CA TYR A 72 -4.12 -24.88 4.23
C TYR A 72 -3.20 -25.28 3.08
N PRO A 73 -3.60 -25.02 1.83
CA PRO A 73 -2.73 -25.16 0.69
C PRO A 73 -1.71 -24.03 0.69
N VAL A 74 -0.46 -24.37 0.41
CA VAL A 74 0.64 -23.43 0.36
C VAL A 74 1.36 -23.49 -0.97
N ARG A 75 1.98 -22.37 -1.31
CA ARG A 75 2.93 -22.28 -2.39
C ARG A 75 4.17 -21.53 -1.90
N GLN A 76 5.31 -21.92 -2.44
CA GLN A 76 6.58 -21.28 -2.11
C GLN A 76 6.66 -19.92 -2.83
N ALA A 77 6.95 -18.87 -2.07
CA ALA A 77 7.12 -17.49 -2.51
C ALA A 77 8.56 -17.04 -2.19
N GLY A 78 9.49 -17.31 -3.11
CA GLY A 78 10.93 -17.15 -2.87
C GLY A 78 11.43 -18.10 -1.76
N VAL A 79 11.96 -17.54 -0.67
CA VAL A 79 12.40 -18.31 0.51
C VAL A 79 11.31 -18.50 1.56
N HIS A 80 10.16 -17.83 1.40
CA HIS A 80 9.04 -17.89 2.33
C HIS A 80 7.91 -18.76 1.79
N TRP A 81 6.99 -19.14 2.67
CA TRP A 81 5.79 -19.90 2.32
C TRP A 81 4.58 -19.00 2.45
N ARG A 82 3.62 -19.15 1.54
CA ARG A 82 2.40 -18.34 1.54
C ARG A 82 1.19 -19.24 1.31
N LEU A 83 0.10 -18.97 2.04
CA LEU A 83 -1.16 -19.66 1.79
C LEU A 83 -1.66 -19.30 0.39
N ALA A 84 -1.99 -20.30 -0.42
CA ALA A 84 -2.44 -20.07 -1.77
C ALA A 84 -3.30 -21.23 -2.30
N THR A 85 -4.47 -20.91 -2.83
CA THR A 85 -5.27 -21.79 -3.67
C THR A 85 -5.04 -21.44 -5.15
N LEU A 86 -5.76 -22.10 -6.06
CA LEU A 86 -5.73 -21.72 -7.48
C LEU A 86 -6.31 -20.32 -7.74
N GLU A 87 -7.14 -19.81 -6.84
CA GLU A 87 -7.91 -18.56 -7.03
C GLU A 87 -7.57 -17.47 -6.01
N LEU A 88 -7.11 -17.84 -4.81
CA LEU A 88 -6.91 -16.93 -3.68
C LEU A 88 -5.48 -17.03 -3.16
N ILE A 89 -4.92 -15.87 -2.79
CA ILE A 89 -3.60 -15.75 -2.17
C ILE A 89 -3.78 -15.19 -0.76
N GLY A 90 -3.40 -15.97 0.26
CA GLY A 90 -3.49 -15.60 1.67
C GLY A 90 -2.19 -15.03 2.25
N PRO A 91 -2.06 -14.91 3.58
CA PRO A 91 -0.87 -14.39 4.24
C PRO A 91 0.34 -15.34 4.15
N TYR A 92 1.51 -14.81 4.51
CA TYR A 92 2.72 -15.60 4.67
C TYR A 92 2.62 -16.52 5.90
N VAL A 93 3.36 -17.62 5.87
CA VAL A 93 3.48 -18.57 6.97
C VAL A 93 4.94 -18.95 7.18
N ARG A 94 5.32 -19.11 8.44
CA ARG A 94 6.67 -19.51 8.85
C ARG A 94 6.62 -20.55 9.94
N ARG A 95 7.76 -21.19 10.20
CA ARG A 95 7.91 -22.08 11.35
C ARG A 95 8.40 -21.25 12.54
N ASN A 96 7.76 -21.42 13.69
CA ASN A 96 8.24 -20.83 14.95
C ASN A 96 9.43 -21.62 15.52
N ALA A 97 9.99 -21.17 16.64
CA ALA A 97 11.13 -21.82 17.30
C ALA A 97 10.85 -23.27 17.74
N THR A 98 9.58 -23.64 17.95
CA THR A 98 9.16 -25.01 18.27
C THR A 98 8.89 -25.87 17.03
N GLY A 99 9.12 -25.33 15.83
CA GLY A 99 8.99 -26.03 14.56
C GLY A 99 7.55 -26.14 14.04
N GLN A 100 6.59 -25.46 14.66
CA GLN A 100 5.19 -25.42 14.26
C GLN A 100 4.96 -24.31 13.23
N TRP A 101 4.08 -24.56 12.25
CA TRP A 101 3.67 -23.54 11.30
C TRP A 101 2.75 -22.51 11.97
N VAL A 102 3.14 -21.25 11.85
CA VAL A 102 2.41 -20.08 12.35
C VAL A 102 2.27 -19.06 11.22
N MET A 103 1.33 -18.13 11.37
CA MET A 103 1.23 -16.99 10.47
C MET A 103 2.48 -16.13 10.59
N ASP A 104 2.96 -15.70 9.43
CA ASP A 104 4.11 -14.81 9.34
C ASP A 104 3.60 -13.39 9.12
N LEU A 105 3.59 -12.62 10.21
CA LEU A 105 3.16 -11.22 10.25
C LEU A 105 4.33 -10.27 9.92
N ASP A 106 5.53 -10.81 9.69
CA ASP A 106 6.71 -10.01 9.40
C ASP A 106 6.57 -9.36 8.02
N ARG A 107 6.83 -8.05 7.97
CA ARG A 107 6.74 -7.29 6.72
C ARG A 107 7.96 -7.58 5.85
N HIS A 108 7.77 -8.44 4.85
CA HIS A 108 8.76 -8.73 3.82
C HIS A 108 8.87 -7.58 2.81
N ASN A 109 9.28 -6.39 3.29
CA ASN A 109 9.53 -5.23 2.44
C ASN A 109 10.92 -5.32 1.83
N PRO A 110 11.04 -5.30 0.52
CA PRO A 110 12.30 -5.25 -0.19
C PRO A 110 12.62 -3.81 -0.62
N CYS A 111 13.92 -3.54 -0.70
CA CYS A 111 14.45 -2.41 -1.44
C CYS A 111 14.10 -2.59 -2.93
N TYR A 112 13.82 -1.49 -3.63
CA TYR A 112 13.16 -1.43 -4.95
C TYR A 112 11.70 -1.84 -4.85
N GLY A 113 10.81 -0.84 -4.91
CA GLY A 113 9.37 -1.00 -4.74
C GLY A 113 8.88 -2.32 -5.35
N LYS A 114 8.68 -3.34 -4.50
CA LYS A 114 7.98 -4.55 -4.91
C LYS A 114 6.54 -4.12 -5.05
N THR A 115 6.24 -3.60 -6.21
CA THR A 115 5.03 -2.83 -6.43
C THR A 115 3.77 -3.68 -6.39
N LEU A 116 3.80 -5.01 -6.24
CA LEU A 116 2.59 -5.80 -6.54
C LEU A 116 2.41 -7.19 -5.89
N SER A 117 3.06 -7.46 -4.74
CA SER A 117 2.60 -8.58 -3.88
C SER A 117 1.40 -8.18 -2.99
N ARG A 118 1.10 -6.87 -2.94
CA ARG A 118 0.01 -6.29 -2.17
C ARG A 118 -1.25 -6.35 -3.03
N TYR A 119 -2.21 -7.12 -2.56
CA TYR A 119 -3.40 -7.61 -3.24
C TYR A 119 -4.11 -6.54 -4.11
N ASN A 120 -4.40 -6.91 -5.37
CA ASN A 120 -5.13 -6.12 -6.35
C ASN A 120 -6.63 -6.06 -6.02
N ALA A 121 -7.03 -5.18 -5.11
CA ALA A 121 -8.45 -4.93 -4.82
C ALA A 121 -9.19 -4.16 -5.94
N ARG A 122 -8.47 -3.66 -6.97
CA ARG A 122 -9.02 -2.71 -7.96
C ARG A 122 -10.03 -3.29 -8.97
N TYR A 123 -10.14 -4.61 -9.13
CA TYR A 123 -11.08 -5.21 -10.09
C TYR A 123 -12.26 -5.91 -9.42
N LEU A 124 -12.83 -5.23 -8.44
CA LEU A 124 -14.08 -5.67 -7.85
C LEU A 124 -15.19 -4.83 -8.47
N THR A 125 -16.02 -5.47 -9.28
CA THR A 125 -17.32 -4.91 -9.67
C THR A 125 -18.22 -4.82 -8.43
N ARG A 126 -19.44 -4.31 -8.53
CA ARG A 126 -20.44 -4.37 -7.43
C ARG A 126 -20.64 -5.79 -6.87
N LEU A 127 -20.43 -6.82 -7.69
CA LEU A 127 -20.40 -8.23 -7.24
C LEU A 127 -19.12 -8.58 -6.46
N GLY A 128 -18.02 -7.92 -6.79
CA GLY A 128 -16.74 -8.00 -6.11
C GLY A 128 -16.69 -7.24 -4.77
N GLU A 129 -17.53 -6.23 -4.50
CA GLU A 129 -17.65 -5.60 -3.17
C GLU A 129 -17.87 -6.65 -2.08
N ARG A 130 -18.87 -7.52 -2.33
CA ARG A 130 -19.19 -8.66 -1.47
C ARG A 130 -18.10 -9.72 -1.48
N GLN A 131 -17.14 -9.70 -2.39
CA GLN A 131 -16.00 -10.61 -2.38
C GLN A 131 -14.79 -10.01 -1.67
N ALA A 132 -14.63 -8.68 -1.66
CA ALA A 132 -13.56 -7.97 -0.94
C ALA A 132 -13.80 -7.92 0.56
N MET A 133 -15.02 -7.56 0.96
CA MET A 133 -15.29 -7.05 2.30
C MET A 133 -16.63 -7.52 2.82
N ASN A 134 -16.67 -7.81 4.12
CA ASN A 134 -17.90 -7.86 4.90
C ASN A 134 -18.23 -6.45 5.34
N ILE A 135 -19.26 -5.85 4.74
CA ILE A 135 -19.73 -4.51 5.09
C ILE A 135 -20.35 -4.54 6.49
N GLU A 136 -19.85 -3.68 7.37
CA GLU A 136 -20.33 -3.53 8.75
C GLU A 136 -21.24 -2.31 8.90
N ALA A 137 -20.93 -1.21 8.23
CA ALA A 137 -21.74 0.00 8.24
C ALA A 137 -21.53 0.86 6.97
N VAL A 138 -22.59 1.54 6.53
CA VAL A 138 -22.57 2.43 5.37
C VAL A 138 -22.94 3.85 5.79
N GLY A 139 -22.05 4.80 5.51
CA GLY A 139 -22.23 6.21 5.82
C GLY A 139 -21.90 6.57 7.27
N MET A 140 -21.62 7.86 7.49
CA MET A 140 -21.09 8.37 8.75
C MET A 140 -22.04 8.13 9.94
N ARG A 141 -23.36 8.14 9.73
CA ARG A 141 -24.35 7.89 10.80
C ARG A 141 -24.32 6.44 11.27
N GLU A 142 -24.33 5.47 10.36
CA GLU A 142 -24.26 4.05 10.73
C GLU A 142 -22.89 3.70 11.31
N ILE A 143 -21.81 4.26 10.73
CA ILE A 143 -20.45 4.07 11.26
C ILE A 143 -20.36 4.60 12.69
N ALA A 144 -20.92 5.77 12.98
CA ALA A 144 -20.96 6.32 14.34
C ALA A 144 -21.81 5.48 15.30
N GLY A 145 -22.91 4.89 14.80
CA GLY A 145 -23.75 3.95 15.56
C GLY A 145 -23.03 2.63 15.89
N LEU A 146 -22.19 2.14 14.98
CA LEU A 146 -21.33 0.97 15.19
C LEU A 146 -20.17 1.29 16.14
N SER A 147 -19.49 2.41 15.92
CA SER A 147 -18.37 2.89 16.72
C SER A 147 -18.17 4.39 16.52
N SER A 148 -18.47 5.18 17.55
CA SER A 148 -18.23 6.62 17.55
C SER A 148 -16.78 6.98 17.28
N TRP A 149 -15.84 6.15 17.76
CA TRP A 149 -14.40 6.29 17.49
C TRP A 149 -14.07 6.10 16.00
N LYS A 150 -14.65 5.10 15.31
CA LYS A 150 -14.46 4.93 13.86
C LYS A 150 -14.94 6.18 13.09
N ALA A 151 -16.05 6.79 13.49
CA ALA A 151 -16.52 8.02 12.86
C ALA A 151 -15.60 9.21 13.17
N GLN A 152 -15.13 9.35 14.42
CA GLN A 152 -14.19 10.40 14.81
C GLN A 152 -12.90 10.33 13.99
N VAL A 153 -12.35 9.12 13.81
CA VAL A 153 -11.06 8.93 13.16
C VAL A 153 -11.13 9.17 11.65
N ILE A 154 -12.28 8.92 11.02
CA ILE A 154 -12.54 9.31 9.62
C ILE A 154 -12.52 10.84 9.50
N ASN A 155 -13.21 11.55 10.40
CA ASN A 155 -13.24 13.01 10.40
C ASN A 155 -11.84 13.61 10.66
N GLU A 156 -11.08 13.04 11.59
CA GLU A 156 -9.68 13.43 11.84
C GLU A 156 -8.82 13.26 10.59
N ALA A 157 -8.88 12.08 9.96
CA ALA A 157 -8.14 11.80 8.73
C ALA A 157 -8.51 12.79 7.61
N LEU A 158 -9.80 13.11 7.45
CA LEU A 158 -10.28 14.07 6.46
C LEU A 158 -9.77 15.49 6.75
N ASN A 159 -9.76 15.90 8.02
CA ASN A 159 -9.22 17.20 8.44
C ASN A 159 -7.72 17.30 8.15
N VAL A 160 -6.94 16.28 8.49
CA VAL A 160 -5.49 16.24 8.24
C VAL A 160 -5.19 16.18 6.73
N ALA A 161 -5.93 15.38 5.97
CA ALA A 161 -5.81 15.31 4.51
C ALA A 161 -6.11 16.67 3.86
N THR A 162 -7.19 17.33 4.29
CA THR A 162 -7.56 18.68 3.83
C THR A 162 -6.50 19.70 4.20
N TYR A 163 -5.96 19.66 5.42
CA TYR A 163 -4.86 20.53 5.84
C TYR A 163 -3.64 20.37 4.92
N TYR A 164 -3.22 19.14 4.62
CA TYR A 164 -2.11 18.90 3.70
C TYR A 164 -2.42 19.40 2.29
N ALA A 165 -3.59 19.11 1.73
CA ALA A 165 -3.96 19.54 0.39
C ALA A 165 -4.04 21.06 0.25
N VAL A 166 -4.67 21.76 1.20
CA VAL A 166 -4.74 23.23 1.22
C VAL A 166 -3.35 23.85 1.35
N THR A 167 -2.55 23.36 2.29
CA THR A 167 -1.18 23.87 2.49
C THR A 167 -0.31 23.58 1.27
N CYS A 168 -0.49 22.42 0.64
CA CYS A 168 0.20 22.07 -0.60
C CYS A 168 -0.15 23.04 -1.72
N LYS A 169 -1.44 23.32 -1.96
CA LYS A 169 -1.87 24.26 -3.00
C LYS A 169 -1.28 25.65 -2.78
N ARG A 170 -1.30 26.15 -1.54
CA ARG A 170 -0.69 27.46 -1.19
C ARG A 170 0.81 27.49 -1.46
N ASN A 171 1.53 26.46 -1.05
CA ASN A 171 2.96 26.35 -1.28
C ASN A 171 3.29 26.27 -2.78
N VAL A 172 2.51 25.54 -3.57
CA VAL A 172 2.69 25.43 -5.03
C VAL A 172 2.41 26.78 -5.71
N LEU A 173 1.33 27.47 -5.35
CA LEU A 173 1.03 28.81 -5.89
C LEU A 173 2.11 29.84 -5.52
N ASN A 174 2.69 29.74 -4.33
CA ASN A 174 3.80 30.59 -3.94
C ASN A 174 5.08 30.25 -4.73
N PHE A 175 5.39 28.96 -4.87
CA PHE A 175 6.51 28.48 -5.68
C PHE A 175 6.39 28.92 -7.15
N ALA A 176 5.18 28.94 -7.71
CA ALA A 176 4.91 29.32 -9.10
C ALA A 176 5.41 30.72 -9.48
N LYS A 177 5.52 31.64 -8.50
CA LYS A 177 5.94 33.04 -8.71
C LYS A 177 7.39 33.16 -9.17
N ILE A 178 8.28 32.36 -8.59
CA ILE A 178 9.74 32.45 -8.81
C ILE A 178 10.29 31.15 -9.41
N ARG A 179 9.70 30.00 -9.06
CA ARG A 179 10.14 28.65 -9.43
C ARG A 179 11.61 28.40 -9.10
N ASP A 180 12.06 28.88 -7.94
CA ASP A 180 13.44 28.74 -7.48
C ASP A 180 13.78 27.26 -7.18
N PRO A 181 14.70 26.64 -7.94
CA PRO A 181 15.06 25.24 -7.74
C PRO A 181 15.71 24.97 -6.36
N ASN A 182 16.27 25.98 -5.70
CA ASN A 182 16.93 25.82 -4.40
C ASN A 182 15.96 25.91 -3.21
N SER A 183 14.75 26.40 -3.44
CA SER A 183 13.68 26.41 -2.44
C SER A 183 13.36 24.99 -1.95
N ARG A 184 12.70 24.87 -0.80
CA ARG A 184 12.26 23.56 -0.26
C ARG A 184 11.43 22.80 -1.31
N ILE A 185 10.50 23.49 -1.95
CA ILE A 185 9.61 22.93 -2.97
C ILE A 185 10.37 22.60 -4.26
N GLY A 186 11.28 23.47 -4.69
CA GLY A 186 12.12 23.24 -5.87
C GLY A 186 12.99 22.00 -5.76
N ARG A 187 13.63 21.80 -4.60
CA ARG A 187 14.41 20.58 -4.31
C ARG A 187 13.54 19.34 -4.29
N PHE A 188 12.38 19.40 -3.63
CA PHE A 188 11.44 18.29 -3.62
C PHE A 188 10.97 17.89 -5.04
N PHE A 189 10.61 18.87 -5.88
CA PHE A 189 10.23 18.60 -7.27
C PHE A 189 11.39 18.08 -8.12
N THR A 190 12.61 18.54 -7.85
CA THR A 190 13.82 18.02 -8.50
C THR A 190 14.02 16.54 -8.17
N GLU A 191 13.88 16.18 -6.89
CA GLU A 191 13.99 14.80 -6.42
C GLU A 191 12.87 13.92 -6.98
N LEU A 192 11.62 14.38 -6.91
CA LEU A 192 10.46 13.60 -7.35
C LEU A 192 10.43 13.40 -8.88
N PHE A 193 10.65 14.45 -9.66
CA PHE A 193 10.48 14.43 -11.12
C PHE A 193 11.78 14.29 -11.90
N GLY A 194 12.95 14.42 -11.26
CA GLY A 194 14.24 14.40 -11.94
C GLY A 194 14.40 15.55 -12.94
N VAL A 195 13.93 16.75 -12.59
CA VAL A 195 14.06 17.97 -13.41
C VAL A 195 14.56 19.12 -12.55
N LEU A 196 15.54 19.88 -13.02
CA LEU A 196 16.12 20.96 -12.22
C LEU A 196 15.15 22.14 -12.07
N THR A 197 14.40 22.48 -13.11
CA THR A 197 13.42 23.57 -13.08
C THR A 197 12.14 23.11 -13.76
N LEU A 198 11.00 23.46 -13.17
CA LEU A 198 9.68 23.19 -13.78
C LEU A 198 9.28 24.34 -14.68
N THR A 199 8.76 24.02 -15.85
CA THR A 199 8.07 25.00 -16.70
C THR A 199 6.71 25.37 -16.09
N ALA A 200 6.11 26.47 -16.54
CA ALA A 200 4.76 26.83 -16.12
C ALA A 200 3.73 25.75 -16.48
N GLU A 201 3.87 25.13 -17.66
CA GLU A 201 3.01 24.05 -18.12
C GLU A 201 3.15 22.77 -17.28
N GLN A 202 4.37 22.43 -16.88
CA GLN A 202 4.62 21.31 -15.97
C GLN A 202 4.04 21.54 -14.59
N LEU A 203 4.17 22.77 -14.07
CA LEU A 203 3.58 23.14 -12.80
C LEU A 203 2.06 23.13 -12.86
N GLN A 204 1.45 23.58 -13.98
CA GLN A 204 0.01 23.52 -14.17
C GLN A 204 -0.53 22.09 -14.07
N LYS A 205 0.17 21.09 -14.63
CA LYS A 205 -0.23 19.67 -14.48
C LYS A 205 -0.28 19.22 -13.02
N ILE A 206 0.65 19.70 -12.20
CA ILE A 206 0.67 19.43 -10.76
C ILE A 206 -0.52 20.14 -10.09
N GLU A 207 -0.75 21.41 -10.44
CA GLU A 207 -1.86 22.19 -9.91
C GLU A 207 -3.24 21.60 -10.25
N ASP A 208 -3.45 21.15 -11.49
CA ASP A 208 -4.71 20.54 -11.92
C ASP A 208 -5.00 19.27 -11.09
N CYS A 209 -3.99 18.42 -10.91
CA CYS A 209 -4.09 17.24 -10.07
C CYS A 209 -4.38 17.58 -8.59
N LEU A 210 -3.77 18.66 -8.08
CA LEU A 210 -4.03 19.13 -6.72
C LEU A 210 -5.44 19.67 -6.57
N ASP A 211 -5.95 20.38 -7.57
CA ASP A 211 -7.29 20.96 -7.56
C ASP A 211 -8.36 19.87 -7.60
N GLU A 212 -8.16 18.80 -8.36
CA GLU A 212 -9.03 17.62 -8.35
C GLU A 212 -9.09 16.93 -6.97
N VAL A 213 -7.94 16.68 -6.35
CA VAL A 213 -7.89 16.04 -5.02
C VAL A 213 -8.44 16.96 -3.93
N LEU A 214 -8.02 18.22 -3.90
CA LEU A 214 -8.49 19.20 -2.92
C LEU A 214 -9.99 19.44 -3.07
N GLY A 215 -10.48 19.59 -4.30
CA GLY A 215 -11.89 19.78 -4.61
C GLY A 215 -12.76 18.66 -4.06
N GLU A 216 -12.28 17.42 -4.10
CA GLU A 216 -12.98 16.29 -3.50
C GLU A 216 -12.88 16.22 -1.97
N LEU A 217 -11.71 16.53 -1.41
CA LEU A 217 -11.53 16.56 0.05
C LEU A 217 -12.44 17.60 0.73
N VAL A 218 -12.77 18.70 0.03
CA VAL A 218 -13.72 19.72 0.52
C VAL A 218 -15.15 19.54 -0.01
N ASN A 219 -15.41 18.49 -0.80
CA ASN A 219 -16.72 18.23 -1.38
C ASN A 219 -17.75 17.97 -0.28
N HIS A 220 -18.84 18.74 -0.28
CA HIS A 220 -19.92 18.63 0.70
C HIS A 220 -20.51 17.21 0.79
N THR A 221 -20.51 16.44 -0.31
CA THR A 221 -20.99 15.05 -0.29
C THR A 221 -20.09 14.13 0.54
N LEU A 222 -18.80 14.44 0.61
CA LEU A 222 -17.80 13.71 1.40
C LEU A 222 -17.74 14.23 2.85
N THR A 223 -17.78 15.55 3.04
CA THR A 223 -17.50 16.22 4.33
C THR A 223 -18.72 16.39 5.25
N ARG A 224 -19.95 16.29 4.72
CA ARG A 224 -21.15 16.47 5.55
C ARG A 224 -21.25 15.39 6.65
N PRO A 225 -21.80 15.71 7.84
CA PRO A 225 -21.92 14.75 8.94
C PRO A 225 -22.73 13.48 8.63
N ASP A 226 -23.58 13.52 7.61
CA ASP A 226 -24.36 12.39 7.10
C ASP A 226 -23.92 11.92 5.70
N SER A 227 -22.62 12.05 5.44
CA SER A 227 -21.97 11.53 4.24
C SER A 227 -22.22 10.04 4.12
N MET A 228 -22.71 9.61 2.95
CA MET A 228 -22.89 8.20 2.59
C MET A 228 -21.66 7.64 1.85
N ARG A 229 -20.61 8.47 1.69
CA ARG A 229 -19.43 8.17 0.89
C ARG A 229 -18.46 7.22 1.59
N PHE A 230 -18.60 6.96 2.88
CA PHE A 230 -17.72 6.06 3.63
C PHE A 230 -18.42 4.73 3.90
N VAL A 231 -17.73 3.63 3.67
CA VAL A 231 -18.17 2.28 4.04
C VAL A 231 -17.10 1.68 4.92
N CYS A 232 -17.45 1.09 6.06
CA CYS A 232 -16.47 0.37 6.87
C CYS A 232 -16.81 -1.12 6.92
N GLY A 233 -15.76 -1.93 7.03
CA GLY A 233 -15.92 -3.37 7.12
C GLY A 233 -14.62 -4.12 7.29
N THR A 234 -14.76 -5.43 7.33
CA THR A 234 -13.65 -6.38 7.48
C THR A 234 -13.33 -7.03 6.14
N ALA A 235 -12.05 -7.10 5.77
CA ALA A 235 -11.64 -7.77 4.55
C ALA A 235 -11.99 -9.27 4.64
N ARG A 236 -12.61 -9.83 3.60
CA ARG A 236 -12.93 -11.27 3.54
C ARG A 236 -11.69 -12.13 3.40
N LEU A 237 -10.69 -11.62 2.68
CA LEU A 237 -9.36 -12.18 2.62
C LEU A 237 -8.43 -11.18 3.30
N ALA A 238 -7.83 -11.57 4.43
CA ALA A 238 -6.94 -10.69 5.16
C ALA A 238 -5.67 -10.42 4.35
N SER A 239 -5.61 -9.25 3.73
CA SER A 239 -4.37 -8.59 3.37
C SER A 239 -4.10 -7.53 4.44
N GLU A 240 -3.09 -7.75 5.28
CA GLU A 240 -2.64 -6.76 6.28
C GLU A 240 -2.13 -5.46 5.63
N SER A 241 -2.01 -5.46 4.30
CA SER A 241 -1.50 -4.35 3.51
C SER A 241 -2.58 -3.51 2.81
N THR A 242 -3.86 -3.87 2.92
CA THR A 242 -4.96 -3.12 2.27
C THR A 242 -5.71 -2.30 3.31
N PHE A 243 -5.56 -0.98 3.23
CA PHE A 243 -6.13 -0.03 4.19
C PHE A 243 -7.51 0.44 3.76
N ALA A 244 -7.65 0.73 2.47
CA ALA A 244 -8.89 1.14 1.85
C ALA A 244 -8.88 0.70 0.38
N PHE A 245 -10.03 0.90 -0.28
CA PHE A 245 -10.13 0.83 -1.73
C PHE A 245 -11.33 1.66 -2.19
N ILE A 246 -11.34 2.00 -3.48
CA ILE A 246 -12.50 2.54 -4.18
C ILE A 246 -12.92 1.61 -5.31
N LEU A 247 -14.11 1.87 -5.83
CA LEU A 247 -14.63 1.18 -7.01
C LEU A 247 -14.77 2.21 -8.12
N PRO A 248 -14.03 2.07 -9.23
CA PRO A 248 -14.04 3.08 -10.30
C PRO A 248 -15.43 3.37 -10.87
N ASP A 249 -16.29 2.34 -10.92
CA ASP A 249 -17.64 2.43 -11.50
C ASP A 249 -18.74 2.69 -10.45
N ASP A 250 -18.39 2.96 -9.18
CA ASP A 250 -19.38 3.32 -8.18
C ASP A 250 -19.88 4.75 -8.42
N ALA A 251 -21.14 4.86 -8.84
CA ALA A 251 -21.80 6.14 -9.09
C ALA A 251 -21.86 7.04 -7.85
N GLU A 252 -21.84 6.45 -6.65
CA GLU A 252 -21.79 7.20 -5.39
C GLU A 252 -20.35 7.49 -4.94
N GLN A 253 -19.33 7.05 -5.70
CA GLN A 253 -17.91 7.29 -5.45
C GLN A 253 -17.49 6.97 -4.00
N LYS A 254 -17.94 5.84 -3.44
CA LYS A 254 -17.66 5.51 -2.05
C LYS A 254 -16.21 5.10 -1.83
N ILE A 255 -15.74 5.33 -0.60
CA ILE A 255 -14.45 4.94 -0.07
C ILE A 255 -14.70 3.83 0.95
N TYR A 256 -14.14 2.65 0.68
CA TYR A 256 -14.29 1.45 1.50
C TYR A 256 -13.07 1.34 2.43
N LEU A 257 -13.31 1.44 3.73
CA LEU A 257 -12.30 1.50 4.78
C LEU A 257 -12.23 0.15 5.50
N LEU A 258 -11.02 -0.42 5.55
CA LEU A 258 -10.74 -1.70 6.19
C LEU A 258 -10.08 -1.51 7.56
N ASN A 259 -9.96 -2.59 8.33
CA ASN A 259 -9.35 -2.57 9.66
C ASN A 259 -7.97 -1.87 9.72
N PRO A 260 -7.03 -2.06 8.77
CA PRO A 260 -5.74 -1.37 8.82
C PRO A 260 -5.84 0.15 8.71
N PHE A 261 -6.91 0.71 8.12
CA PHE A 261 -7.15 2.16 8.16
C PHE A 261 -7.46 2.65 9.58
N PHE A 262 -8.26 1.89 10.33
CA PHE A 262 -8.63 2.28 11.70
C PHE A 262 -7.48 2.08 12.68
N ALA A 263 -6.69 1.03 12.51
CA ALA A 263 -5.48 0.78 13.30
C ALA A 263 -4.24 0.63 12.39
N PRO A 264 -3.70 1.75 11.85
CA PRO A 264 -2.49 1.71 11.04
C PRO A 264 -1.31 1.18 11.87
N PRO A 265 -0.59 0.16 11.39
CA PRO A 265 0.48 -0.46 12.15
C PRO A 265 1.76 0.38 12.05
N MET A 266 1.80 1.46 12.84
CA MET A 266 2.86 2.48 12.87
C MET A 266 3.69 2.45 14.17
N ASP A 267 3.49 1.44 15.02
CA ASP A 267 4.14 1.30 16.32
C ASP A 267 5.66 1.29 16.21
N ASP A 268 6.20 0.72 15.13
CA ASP A 268 7.64 0.71 14.85
C ASP A 268 8.26 2.12 14.84
N TYR A 269 7.49 3.16 14.53
CA TYR A 269 7.94 4.55 14.48
C TYR A 269 7.78 5.28 15.81
N VAL A 270 6.95 4.75 16.71
CA VAL A 270 6.73 5.33 18.04
C VAL A 270 8.07 5.32 18.80
N ASN A 271 8.42 6.45 19.40
CA ASN A 271 9.71 6.70 20.08
C ASN A 271 10.96 6.71 19.17
N ARG A 272 10.82 6.63 17.84
CA ARG A 272 11.94 6.72 16.88
C ARG A 272 11.97 8.04 16.10
N LEU A 273 11.22 9.04 16.55
CA LEU A 273 11.11 10.35 15.90
C LEU A 273 11.80 11.44 16.71
N THR A 274 12.37 12.42 16.02
CA THR A 274 13.04 13.58 16.63
C THR A 274 12.03 14.61 17.16
N THR A 275 10.85 14.66 16.56
CA THR A 275 9.77 15.59 16.91
C THR A 275 8.47 14.82 17.07
N PRO A 276 7.68 15.07 18.14
CA PRO A 276 6.36 14.50 18.28
C PRO A 276 5.45 14.97 17.14
N PHE A 277 4.88 14.05 16.38
CA PHE A 277 3.75 14.30 15.50
C PHE A 277 2.88 13.05 15.42
N ASP A 278 1.60 13.23 15.09
CA ASP A 278 0.66 12.12 15.00
C ASP A 278 0.88 11.31 13.71
N VAL A 279 1.72 10.28 13.80
CA VAL A 279 2.05 9.36 12.70
C VAL A 279 0.81 8.60 12.23
N VAL A 280 -0.11 8.30 13.15
CA VAL A 280 -1.29 7.50 12.84
C VAL A 280 -2.31 8.35 12.10
N ALA A 281 -2.57 9.58 12.54
CA ALA A 281 -3.39 10.54 11.80
C ALA A 281 -2.80 10.86 10.43
N HIS A 282 -1.47 11.01 10.32
CA HIS A 282 -0.78 11.14 9.03
C HIS A 282 -1.02 9.94 8.11
N ALA A 283 -0.86 8.72 8.61
CA ALA A 283 -1.08 7.51 7.82
C ALA A 283 -2.51 7.42 7.29
N ARG A 284 -3.51 7.72 8.13
CA ARG A 284 -4.92 7.72 7.70
C ARG A 284 -5.21 8.80 6.66
N ALA A 285 -4.66 10.00 6.85
CA ALA A 285 -4.80 11.09 5.89
C ALA A 285 -4.15 10.73 4.53
N ALA A 286 -2.97 10.11 4.56
CA ALA A 286 -2.31 9.62 3.34
C ALA A 286 -3.17 8.58 2.61
N VAL A 287 -3.78 7.63 3.32
CA VAL A 287 -4.72 6.67 2.72
C VAL A 287 -5.91 7.38 2.07
N LEU A 288 -6.53 8.37 2.72
CA LEU A 288 -7.65 9.10 2.10
C LEU A 288 -7.23 9.88 0.85
N ILE A 289 -6.07 10.54 0.87
CA ILE A 289 -5.53 11.25 -0.30
C ILE A 289 -5.29 10.26 -1.45
N HIS A 290 -4.73 9.09 -1.14
CA HIS A 290 -4.48 8.02 -2.11
C HIS A 290 -5.77 7.57 -2.79
N GLU A 291 -6.79 7.20 -2.01
CA GLU A 291 -8.09 6.77 -2.54
C GLU A 291 -8.82 7.87 -3.32
N VAL A 292 -8.76 9.12 -2.84
CA VAL A 292 -9.34 10.27 -3.55
C VAL A 292 -8.62 10.51 -4.89
N SER A 293 -7.30 10.32 -4.95
CA SER A 293 -6.56 10.43 -6.21
C SER A 293 -7.03 9.42 -7.25
N HIS A 294 -7.42 8.21 -6.84
CA HIS A 294 -8.04 7.25 -7.75
C HIS A 294 -9.39 7.74 -8.29
N LEU A 295 -10.23 8.30 -7.41
CA LEU A 295 -11.56 8.78 -7.78
C LEU A 295 -11.54 9.95 -8.78
N LYS A 296 -10.60 10.89 -8.61
CA LYS A 296 -10.61 12.16 -9.36
C LYS A 296 -9.53 12.27 -10.42
N CYS A 297 -8.33 11.81 -10.11
CA CYS A 297 -7.22 11.84 -11.06
C CYS A 297 -7.11 10.55 -11.88
N GLN A 298 -7.98 9.56 -11.62
CA GLN A 298 -7.96 8.24 -12.28
C GLN A 298 -6.57 7.59 -12.23
N THR A 299 -5.90 7.72 -11.09
CA THR A 299 -4.56 7.19 -10.88
C THR A 299 -4.59 5.68 -10.76
N GLU A 300 -3.42 5.06 -10.93
CA GLU A 300 -3.21 3.64 -10.65
C GLU A 300 -2.05 3.47 -9.66
N ASP A 301 -1.98 2.33 -8.99
CA ASP A 301 -0.82 1.93 -8.18
C ASP A 301 0.31 1.43 -9.06
N ILE A 302 0.95 2.35 -9.78
CA ILE A 302 2.13 2.06 -10.59
C ILE A 302 3.29 1.68 -9.67
N ALA A 303 3.47 2.45 -8.58
CA ALA A 303 4.50 2.18 -7.58
C ALA A 303 4.15 2.65 -6.16
N TYR A 304 4.65 1.90 -5.17
CA TYR A 304 4.55 2.23 -3.76
C TYR A 304 5.82 2.92 -3.26
N LEU A 305 5.67 4.16 -2.82
CA LEU A 305 6.64 5.02 -2.13
C LEU A 305 6.49 4.94 -0.59
N ASP A 306 5.53 4.13 -0.12
CA ASP A 306 5.08 4.03 1.27
C ASP A 306 4.78 5.44 1.83
N SER A 307 3.91 6.18 1.13
CA SER A 307 3.54 7.57 1.47
C SER A 307 2.91 7.73 2.87
N MET A 308 2.30 6.67 3.41
CA MET A 308 1.74 6.61 4.77
C MET A 308 2.79 6.57 5.90
N ARG A 309 4.06 6.27 5.58
CA ARG A 309 5.16 6.28 6.57
C ARG A 309 5.57 7.71 6.88
N PRO A 310 6.09 7.96 8.10
CA PRO A 310 6.43 9.30 8.55
C PRO A 310 7.41 10.03 7.62
N PHE A 311 7.48 11.35 7.81
CA PHE A 311 8.48 12.20 7.18
C PHE A 311 9.89 11.70 7.53
N HIS A 312 10.66 11.32 6.52
CA HIS A 312 11.92 10.58 6.70
C HIS A 312 13.00 11.42 7.41
N ASP A 313 12.89 12.75 7.36
CA ASP A 313 13.72 13.70 8.08
C ASP A 313 13.42 13.78 9.58
N LEU A 314 12.24 13.33 10.01
CA LEU A 314 11.89 13.23 11.43
C LEU A 314 12.39 11.95 12.10
N ILE A 315 12.99 11.01 11.36
CA ILE A 315 13.50 9.76 11.94
C ILE A 315 14.76 10.07 12.78
N ASN A 316 14.74 9.70 14.06
CA ASN A 316 15.80 9.94 15.02
C ASN A 316 16.93 8.93 14.87
N LEU A 317 18.03 9.38 14.25
CA LEU A 317 19.22 8.55 14.00
C LEU A 317 19.93 8.08 15.27
N GLY A 318 19.66 8.68 16.44
CA GLY A 318 20.23 8.26 17.72
C GLY A 318 19.62 6.98 18.30
N VAL A 319 18.51 6.49 17.74
CA VAL A 319 17.83 5.27 18.21
C VAL A 319 18.29 4.07 17.39
N GLN A 320 18.64 2.96 18.06
CA GLN A 320 19.12 1.73 17.41
C GLN A 320 18.13 1.26 16.33
N GLY A 321 18.60 1.03 15.10
CA GLY A 321 17.76 0.58 13.97
C GLY A 321 17.08 1.70 13.17
N ALA A 322 16.93 2.89 13.74
CA ALA A 322 16.34 4.04 13.03
C ALA A 322 17.18 4.54 11.83
N PRO A 323 18.53 4.50 11.85
CA PRO A 323 19.32 4.80 10.65
C PRO A 323 19.02 3.90 9.46
N LYS A 324 18.86 2.59 9.68
CA LYS A 324 18.51 1.63 8.61
C LYS A 324 17.09 1.90 8.11
N MET A 325 16.13 2.10 9.01
CA MET A 325 14.75 2.46 8.68
C MET A 325 14.65 3.72 7.80
N LYS A 326 15.44 4.76 8.11
CA LYS A 326 15.52 5.97 7.28
C LYS A 326 16.09 5.66 5.91
N THR A 327 17.23 4.97 5.86
CA THR A 327 17.89 4.60 4.60
C THR A 327 16.99 3.77 3.70
N ASP A 328 16.28 2.77 4.26
CA ASP A 328 15.37 1.92 3.49
C ASP A 328 14.19 2.74 2.93
N LEU A 329 13.62 3.66 3.72
CA LEU A 329 12.53 4.53 3.27
C LEU A 329 12.97 5.55 2.21
N VAL A 330 14.14 6.17 2.37
CA VAL A 330 14.71 7.10 1.40
C VAL A 330 15.02 6.37 0.10
N ASN A 331 15.72 5.24 0.17
CA ASN A 331 16.03 4.42 -1.01
C ASN A 331 14.76 3.98 -1.74
N LEU A 332 13.69 3.61 -1.03
CA LEU A 332 12.42 3.28 -1.64
C LEU A 332 11.85 4.47 -2.41
N ARG A 333 11.74 5.63 -1.77
CA ARG A 333 11.16 6.85 -2.38
C ARG A 333 11.99 7.35 -3.56
N ASP A 334 13.31 7.24 -3.47
CA ASP A 334 14.24 7.66 -4.52
C ASP A 334 14.24 6.71 -5.71
N THR A 335 13.88 5.42 -5.55
CA THR A 335 14.05 4.40 -6.60
C THR A 335 12.76 3.68 -7.01
N ALA A 336 11.61 3.97 -6.41
CA ALA A 336 10.34 3.30 -6.75
C ALA A 336 9.81 3.68 -8.14
N LEU A 337 9.76 4.98 -8.45
CA LEU A 337 9.30 5.49 -9.76
C LEU A 337 9.99 6.83 -10.05
N SER A 338 11.26 6.77 -10.41
CA SER A 338 12.09 7.96 -10.64
C SER A 338 13.13 7.72 -11.74
N VAL A 339 13.89 8.75 -12.09
CA VAL A 339 15.06 8.63 -12.97
C VAL A 339 16.20 7.79 -12.38
N LEU A 340 16.21 7.56 -11.07
CA LEU A 340 17.18 6.70 -10.38
C LEU A 340 16.75 5.22 -10.37
N THR A 341 15.49 4.92 -10.69
CA THR A 341 15.04 3.54 -10.90
C THR A 341 15.78 2.96 -12.10
N PRO A 342 16.47 1.81 -12.01
CA PRO A 342 17.08 1.19 -13.18
C PRO A 342 16.04 0.99 -14.29
N ALA A 343 16.35 1.42 -15.52
CA ALA A 343 15.38 1.36 -16.63
C ALA A 343 14.83 -0.06 -16.87
N SER A 344 15.63 -1.10 -16.60
CA SER A 344 15.24 -2.51 -16.69
C SER A 344 14.24 -2.97 -15.61
N LEU A 345 14.05 -2.18 -14.55
CA LEU A 345 13.14 -2.42 -13.42
C LEU A 345 11.91 -1.52 -13.44
N LEU A 346 11.92 -0.42 -14.20
CA LEU A 346 10.73 0.42 -14.40
C LEU A 346 9.58 -0.42 -14.98
N PHE A 347 8.37 -0.19 -14.45
CA PHE A 347 7.14 -0.88 -14.86
C PHE A 347 7.22 -2.41 -14.75
N LYS A 348 7.95 -2.88 -13.74
CA LYS A 348 7.98 -4.29 -13.38
C LYS A 348 7.43 -4.52 -11.99
N THR A 349 6.90 -5.71 -11.81
CA THR A 349 6.40 -6.22 -10.54
C THR A 349 7.23 -7.41 -10.15
N TRP A 350 7.51 -7.54 -8.87
CA TRP A 350 8.13 -8.77 -8.41
C TRP A 350 7.09 -9.86 -8.34
N ASN A 351 7.31 -10.90 -9.12
CA ASN A 351 6.60 -12.15 -8.96
C ASN A 351 7.32 -12.93 -7.85
N GLU A 352 6.66 -13.15 -6.73
CA GLU A 352 7.24 -13.92 -5.63
C GLU A 352 7.18 -15.43 -5.86
N TRP A 353 6.24 -15.89 -6.67
CA TRP A 353 6.06 -17.31 -7.01
C TRP A 353 7.12 -17.82 -7.97
N ILE A 354 7.53 -16.95 -8.89
CA ILE A 354 8.68 -17.14 -9.77
C ILE A 354 9.58 -15.96 -9.40
N PRO A 355 10.54 -16.11 -8.46
CA PRO A 355 11.25 -15.02 -7.80
C PRO A 355 12.07 -14.18 -8.79
N ALA A 356 11.35 -13.33 -9.52
CA ALA A 356 11.78 -12.67 -10.73
C ALA A 356 10.89 -11.44 -10.97
N TRP A 357 11.48 -10.46 -11.64
CA TRP A 357 10.76 -9.28 -12.08
C TRP A 357 10.01 -9.57 -13.38
N GLU A 358 8.69 -9.37 -13.38
CA GLU A 358 7.83 -9.49 -14.55
C GLU A 358 7.31 -8.12 -14.99
N ASP A 359 7.02 -7.98 -16.27
CA ASP A 359 6.41 -6.75 -16.79
C ASP A 359 4.97 -6.62 -16.28
N VAL A 360 4.57 -5.40 -15.89
CA VAL A 360 3.17 -5.10 -15.55
C VAL A 360 2.24 -5.48 -16.71
N GLY A 361 1.05 -5.98 -16.40
CA GLY A 361 0.05 -6.42 -17.36
C GLY A 361 0.20 -7.87 -17.85
N THR A 362 1.18 -8.62 -17.33
CA THR A 362 1.31 -10.07 -17.55
C THR A 362 0.15 -10.83 -16.86
N SER A 363 -0.24 -10.39 -15.66
CA SER A 363 -1.41 -10.90 -14.95
C SER A 363 -2.67 -10.09 -15.30
N LYS A 364 -3.86 -10.72 -15.23
CA LYS A 364 -5.14 -10.02 -15.47
C LYS A 364 -5.32 -8.79 -14.57
N SER A 365 -4.80 -8.86 -13.34
CA SER A 365 -4.97 -7.84 -12.33
C SER A 365 -4.10 -6.58 -12.56
N THR A 366 -3.04 -6.67 -13.35
CA THR A 366 -2.12 -5.54 -13.64
C THR A 366 -2.35 -4.90 -15.01
N LYS A 367 -3.42 -5.30 -15.72
CA LYS A 367 -3.72 -4.80 -17.06
C LYS A 367 -4.09 -3.32 -17.09
N SER A 368 -4.85 -2.82 -16.10
CA SER A 368 -5.15 -1.38 -15.98
C SER A 368 -3.88 -0.55 -15.85
N ILE A 369 -2.97 -0.99 -14.97
CA ILE A 369 -1.69 -0.34 -14.70
C ILE A 369 -0.87 -0.22 -16.00
N LYS A 370 -0.74 -1.33 -16.74
CA LYS A 370 -0.06 -1.31 -18.05
C LYS A 370 -0.71 -0.30 -19.00
N ARG A 371 -2.04 -0.29 -19.12
CA ARG A 371 -2.76 0.64 -19.98
C ARG A 371 -2.49 2.09 -19.57
N LYS A 372 -2.59 2.41 -18.28
CA LYS A 372 -2.34 3.76 -17.75
C LYS A 372 -0.91 4.24 -18.02
N ILE A 373 0.09 3.37 -17.87
CA ILE A 373 1.49 3.69 -18.20
C ILE A 373 1.65 4.01 -19.69
N LEU A 374 1.06 3.22 -20.57
CA LEU A 374 1.12 3.45 -22.02
C LEU A 374 0.38 4.74 -22.41
N GLU A 375 -0.75 5.04 -21.79
CA GLU A 375 -1.50 6.29 -21.98
C GLU A 375 -0.67 7.51 -21.54
N ALA A 376 -0.10 7.48 -20.33
CA ALA A 376 0.67 8.60 -19.77
C ALA A 376 1.96 8.87 -20.56
N THR A 377 2.64 7.81 -20.99
CA THR A 377 3.88 7.93 -21.79
C THR A 377 3.60 8.18 -23.27
N GLY A 378 2.44 7.76 -23.80
CA GLY A 378 2.18 7.69 -25.24
C GLY A 378 2.92 6.56 -25.96
N ALA A 379 3.47 5.60 -25.21
CA ALA A 379 4.29 4.53 -25.74
C ALA A 379 3.47 3.39 -26.36
N LYS A 380 4.09 2.63 -27.27
CA LYS A 380 3.44 1.45 -27.90
C LYS A 380 3.53 0.19 -27.05
N ASN A 381 4.57 0.10 -26.22
CA ASN A 381 4.84 -1.02 -25.34
C ASN A 381 5.69 -0.58 -24.14
N LEU A 382 5.90 -1.46 -23.17
CA LEU A 382 6.60 -1.11 -21.93
C LEU A 382 8.10 -0.83 -22.11
N ALA A 383 8.75 -1.41 -23.12
CA ALA A 383 10.15 -1.10 -23.41
C ALA A 383 10.30 0.35 -23.91
N ASP A 384 9.41 0.76 -24.82
CA ASP A 384 9.29 2.13 -25.31
C ASP A 384 8.89 3.10 -24.18
N ALA A 385 7.96 2.70 -23.31
CA ALA A 385 7.54 3.48 -22.15
C ALA A 385 8.70 3.78 -21.20
N ARG A 386 9.59 2.80 -20.95
CA ARG A 386 10.79 2.99 -20.10
C ARG A 386 11.73 4.03 -20.71
N GLN A 387 11.95 3.95 -22.01
CA GLN A 387 12.81 4.91 -22.71
C GLN A 387 12.24 6.32 -22.62
N ILE A 388 10.95 6.48 -22.95
CA ILE A 388 10.24 7.76 -22.88
C ILE A 388 10.26 8.32 -21.46
N PHE A 389 9.98 7.51 -20.44
CA PHE A 389 10.04 7.93 -19.04
C PHE A 389 11.42 8.48 -18.67
N MET A 390 12.50 7.89 -19.17
CA MET A 390 13.86 8.36 -18.90
C MET A 390 14.24 9.63 -19.66
N THR A 391 13.78 9.78 -20.91
CA THR A 391 14.25 10.87 -21.78
C THR A 391 13.34 12.08 -21.86
N ASP A 392 12.04 11.92 -21.63
CA ASP A 392 11.04 12.98 -21.77
C ASP A 392 10.49 13.39 -20.39
N ALA A 393 10.84 14.59 -19.95
CA ALA A 393 10.43 15.14 -18.67
C ALA A 393 8.90 15.31 -18.55
N ASP A 394 8.22 15.74 -19.62
CA ASP A 394 6.78 15.98 -19.59
C ASP A 394 6.00 14.68 -19.47
N LYS A 395 6.43 13.64 -20.19
CA LYS A 395 5.85 12.29 -20.10
C LYS A 395 6.17 11.62 -18.78
N ARG A 396 7.38 11.84 -18.25
CA ARG A 396 7.75 11.36 -16.92
C ARG A 396 6.88 11.98 -15.82
N ILE A 397 6.72 13.30 -15.81
CA ILE A 397 5.86 14.01 -14.85
C ILE A 397 4.43 13.47 -14.95
N ALA A 398 3.89 13.33 -16.16
CA ALA A 398 2.55 12.75 -16.35
C ALA A 398 2.45 11.31 -15.81
N THR A 399 3.48 10.48 -15.98
CA THR A 399 3.51 9.11 -15.49
C THR A 399 3.61 9.05 -13.96
N ILE A 400 4.39 9.95 -13.34
CA ILE A 400 4.49 10.06 -11.88
C ILE A 400 3.16 10.57 -11.29
N LEU A 401 2.52 11.55 -11.93
CA LEU A 401 1.19 12.03 -11.54
C LEU A 401 0.08 11.01 -11.82
N ALA A 402 0.30 10.01 -12.69
CA ALA A 402 -0.63 8.90 -12.86
C ALA A 402 -0.53 7.86 -11.72
N ASN A 403 0.44 8.00 -10.80
CA ASN A 403 0.63 7.12 -9.65
C ASN A 403 0.02 7.72 -8.38
N ALA A 404 -0.92 7.01 -7.75
CA ALA A 404 -1.62 7.49 -6.56
C ALA A 404 -0.69 7.78 -5.38
N ASP A 405 0.29 6.90 -5.16
CA ASP A 405 1.22 7.05 -4.04
C ASP A 405 2.19 8.22 -4.26
N SER A 406 2.50 8.57 -5.51
CA SER A 406 3.30 9.75 -5.85
C SER A 406 2.54 11.05 -5.60
N ILE A 407 1.25 11.12 -5.96
CA ILE A 407 0.41 12.28 -5.60
C ILE A 407 0.30 12.40 -4.08
N THR A 408 0.06 11.28 -3.40
CA THR A 408 -0.06 11.26 -1.94
C THR A 408 1.23 11.74 -1.27
N TYR A 409 2.38 11.25 -1.73
CA TYR A 409 3.68 11.70 -1.27
C TYR A 409 3.89 13.21 -1.54
N LEU A 410 3.54 13.69 -2.73
CA LEU A 410 3.61 15.12 -3.08
C LEU A 410 2.77 15.97 -2.12
N ILE A 411 1.49 15.65 -1.96
CA ILE A 411 0.56 16.43 -1.14
C ILE A 411 1.01 16.45 0.31
N THR A 412 1.38 15.30 0.87
CA THR A 412 1.80 15.20 2.26
C THR A 412 3.13 15.90 2.53
N GLN A 413 4.15 15.76 1.66
CA GLN A 413 5.47 16.37 1.85
C GLN A 413 5.46 17.88 1.62
N VAL A 414 4.82 18.34 0.55
CA VAL A 414 4.72 19.77 0.26
C VAL A 414 3.78 20.43 1.25
N GLY A 415 2.69 19.77 1.64
CA GLY A 415 1.65 20.28 2.53
C GLY A 415 1.92 20.16 4.02
N ARG A 416 3.00 19.50 4.46
CA ARG A 416 3.28 19.31 5.90
C ARG A 416 3.44 20.61 6.70
N SER A 417 3.91 21.68 6.04
CA SER A 417 4.17 22.98 6.63
C SER A 417 3.99 24.09 5.59
N LEU A 418 3.41 25.22 5.98
CA LEU A 418 3.27 26.40 5.13
C LEU A 418 4.63 27.10 4.97
N ASP A 419 5.05 27.35 3.73
CA ASP A 419 6.29 28.06 3.44
C ASP A 419 6.13 29.57 3.67
N MET A 420 7.22 30.26 4.01
CA MET A 420 7.16 31.72 4.16
C MET A 420 6.71 32.39 2.85
N GLY A 421 5.66 33.20 2.93
CA GLY A 421 5.06 33.91 1.79
C GLY A 421 3.90 33.18 1.09
N ALA A 422 3.51 31.99 1.56
CA ALA A 422 2.38 31.20 1.04
C ALA A 422 1.05 31.43 1.78
#